data_AF-A0A1E3X4K1-F1
#
_entry.id   AF-A0A1E3X4K1-F1
#
_cell.length_a   1.000
_cell.length_b   1.000
_cell.length_c   1.000
_cell.angle_alpha   90.00
_cell.angle_beta   90.00
_cell.angle_gamma   90.00
#
_symmetry.space_group_name_H-M   'P 1'
#
loop_
_entity.id
_entity.type
_entity.pdbx_description
1 polymer ?
#
loop_
_entity_poly.entity_id
_entity_poly.type
_entity_poly.pdbx_seq_one_letter_code
_entity_poly.pdbx_strand_id
1 'polypeptide(L)'
;MIQVVSYRIISRLGLLKSELLGFAAGVLGVLLIEAFYFLDFQISLADSLSILVVNLVIYSSLGYCYYNFINLGVTARRIRILREIYYSKKGLSLEEIIERYNAKDIVEMRINRLVNSGQVVYKEEKYYIGKPIVLIIAKIIVTMKLIVLGKKSEQV
;
A
#
# COMPACT_ATOMS: atom_id res chain seq x y z
N MET A 1 -2.43 -13.33 2.75
CA MET A 1 -2.54 -13.92 4.11
C MET A 1 -1.18 -14.00 4.79
N ILE A 2 -0.18 -14.68 4.20
CA ILE A 2 1.16 -14.83 4.79
C ILE A 2 1.81 -13.48 5.12
N GLN A 3 1.84 -12.51 4.19
CA GLN A 3 2.39 -11.17 4.46
C GLN A 3 1.83 -10.52 5.74
N VAL A 4 0.50 -10.52 5.90
CA VAL A 4 -0.18 -9.91 7.05
C VAL A 4 0.14 -10.66 8.34
N VAL A 5 0.20 -11.99 8.28
CA VAL A 5 0.53 -12.85 9.43
C VAL A 5 2.01 -12.67 9.83
N SER A 6 2.93 -12.68 8.88
CA SER A 6 4.36 -12.47 9.11
C SER A 6 4.65 -11.09 9.71
N TYR A 7 4.01 -10.03 9.20
CA TYR A 7 4.16 -8.68 9.74
C TYR A 7 3.59 -8.56 11.16
N ARG A 8 2.50 -9.28 11.44
CA ARG A 8 1.81 -9.22 12.75
C ARG A 8 2.49 -10.06 13.83
N ILE A 9 3.08 -11.20 13.47
CA ILE A 9 3.76 -12.11 14.42
C ILE A 9 5.21 -11.68 14.64
N ILE A 10 5.88 -11.14 13.62
CA ILE A 10 7.29 -10.77 13.69
C ILE A 10 7.41 -9.25 13.53
N SER A 11 7.16 -8.52 14.63
CA SER A 11 7.14 -7.04 14.64
C SER A 11 8.47 -6.37 14.26
N ARG A 12 9.57 -7.14 14.16
CA ARG A 12 10.90 -6.68 13.75
C ARG A 12 11.18 -6.82 12.25
N LEU A 13 10.32 -7.47 11.46
CA LEU A 13 10.52 -7.55 10.01
C LEU A 13 10.07 -6.25 9.36
N GLY A 14 11.03 -5.54 8.76
CA GLY A 14 10.73 -4.38 7.91
C GLY A 14 9.76 -4.75 6.79
N LEU A 15 8.92 -3.77 6.40
CA LEU A 15 7.85 -3.92 5.40
C LEU A 15 8.30 -4.69 4.14
N LEU A 16 9.47 -4.33 3.61
CA LEU A 16 10.08 -4.96 2.44
C LEU A 16 10.38 -6.46 2.62
N LYS A 17 10.83 -6.87 3.80
CA LYS A 17 11.11 -8.30 4.08
C LYS A 17 9.81 -9.11 4.15
N SER A 18 8.76 -8.52 4.72
CA SER A 18 7.43 -9.15 4.76
C SER A 18 6.81 -9.30 3.36
N GLU A 19 6.96 -8.28 2.50
CA GLU A 19 6.54 -8.34 1.10
C GLU A 19 7.28 -9.44 0.33
N LEU A 20 8.60 -9.51 0.48
CA LEU A 20 9.41 -10.53 -0.19
C LEU A 20 9.03 -11.95 0.23
N LEU A 21 8.77 -12.16 1.52
CA LEU A 21 8.30 -13.46 2.03
C LEU A 21 6.92 -13.82 1.47
N GLY A 22 6.01 -12.85 1.40
CA GLY A 22 4.70 -13.03 0.78
C GLY A 22 4.82 -13.40 -0.71
N PHE A 23 5.69 -12.69 -1.44
CA PHE A 23 5.96 -12.95 -2.85
C PHE A 23 6.53 -14.35 -3.07
N ALA A 24 7.58 -14.72 -2.32
CA ALA A 24 8.22 -16.03 -2.41
C ALA A 24 7.26 -17.18 -2.09
N ALA A 25 6.44 -17.03 -1.04
CA ALA A 25 5.42 -18.03 -0.71
C ALA A 25 4.38 -18.19 -1.83
N GLY A 26 4.01 -17.12 -2.51
CA GLY A 26 3.10 -17.21 -3.66
C GLY A 26 3.76 -17.81 -4.90
N VAL A 27 5.06 -17.56 -5.16
CA VAL A 27 5.81 -18.27 -6.22
C VAL A 27 5.81 -19.77 -5.97
N LEU A 28 6.08 -20.20 -4.72
CA LEU A 28 5.98 -21.61 -4.34
C LEU A 28 4.57 -22.17 -4.60
N GLY A 29 3.52 -21.40 -4.29
CA GLY A 29 2.14 -21.77 -4.61
C GLY A 29 1.90 -21.98 -6.10
N VAL A 30 2.37 -21.07 -6.96
CA VAL A 30 2.28 -21.19 -8.43
C VAL A 30 2.99 -22.46 -8.90
N LEU A 31 4.22 -22.70 -8.44
CA LEU A 31 5.00 -23.88 -8.80
C LEU A 31 4.32 -25.19 -8.37
N LEU A 32 3.71 -25.23 -7.19
CA LEU A 32 2.99 -26.41 -6.71
C LEU A 32 1.73 -26.70 -7.52
N ILE A 33 0.97 -25.65 -7.89
CA ILE A 33 -0.21 -25.79 -8.75
C ILE A 33 0.20 -26.29 -10.13
N GLU A 34 1.24 -25.72 -10.71
CA GLU A 34 1.77 -26.10 -12.03
C GLU A 34 2.28 -27.55 -12.04
N ALA A 35 3.00 -27.96 -10.99
CA ALA A 35 3.46 -29.33 -10.81
C ALA A 35 2.28 -30.31 -10.69
N PHE A 36 1.22 -29.92 -9.96
CA PHE A 36 0.01 -30.74 -9.85
C PHE A 36 -0.69 -30.91 -11.21
N TYR A 37 -0.83 -29.83 -11.99
CA TYR A 37 -1.40 -29.88 -13.34
C TYR A 37 -0.58 -30.76 -14.29
N PHE A 38 0.75 -30.68 -14.22
CA PHE A 38 1.63 -31.50 -15.05
C PHE A 38 1.47 -33.00 -14.76
N LEU A 39 1.34 -33.37 -13.48
CA LEU A 39 1.19 -34.76 -13.06
C LEU A 39 -0.19 -35.35 -13.38
N ASP A 40 -1.26 -34.56 -13.23
CA ASP A 40 -2.64 -35.05 -13.37
C ASP A 40 -3.11 -35.10 -14.83
N PHE A 41 -2.70 -34.14 -15.66
CA PHE A 41 -3.18 -34.00 -17.04
C PHE A 41 -2.21 -34.53 -18.11
N GLN A 42 -1.04 -35.06 -17.72
CA GLN A 42 0.01 -35.58 -18.61
C GLN A 42 0.32 -34.64 -19.80
N ILE A 43 0.41 -33.35 -19.51
CA ILE A 43 0.65 -32.30 -20.51
C ILE A 43 2.07 -32.43 -21.06
N SER A 44 2.26 -32.13 -22.35
CA SER A 44 3.59 -32.04 -22.96
C SER A 44 4.49 -31.07 -22.18
N LEU A 45 5.76 -31.44 -22.03
CA LEU A 45 6.74 -30.65 -21.27
C LEU A 45 6.93 -29.24 -21.88
N ALA A 46 6.83 -29.12 -23.21
CA ALA A 46 6.93 -27.84 -23.91
C ALA A 46 5.76 -26.90 -23.58
N ASP A 47 4.54 -27.42 -23.47
CA ASP A 47 3.35 -26.64 -23.14
C ASP A 47 3.38 -26.21 -21.68
N SER A 48 3.76 -27.12 -20.78
CA SER A 48 3.91 -26.83 -19.35
C SER A 48 4.95 -25.72 -19.08
N LEU A 49 6.11 -25.78 -19.75
CA LEU A 49 7.12 -24.72 -19.63
C LEU A 49 6.61 -23.36 -20.15
N SER A 50 5.84 -23.37 -21.23
CA SER A 50 5.28 -22.14 -21.81
C SER A 50 4.28 -21.49 -20.84
N ILE A 51 3.40 -22.29 -20.25
CA ILE A 51 2.42 -21.83 -19.25
C ILE A 51 3.15 -21.30 -18.01
N LEU A 52 4.19 -22.00 -17.54
CA LEU A 52 4.96 -21.60 -16.37
C LEU A 52 5.63 -20.24 -16.56
N VAL A 53 6.27 -20.04 -17.73
CA VAL A 53 6.91 -18.76 -18.04
C VAL A 53 5.90 -17.62 -18.06
N VAL A 54 4.74 -17.83 -18.70
CA VAL A 54 3.67 -16.83 -18.75
C VAL A 54 3.15 -16.51 -17.35
N ASN A 55 2.87 -17.53 -16.53
CA ASN A 55 2.39 -17.38 -15.16
C ASN A 55 3.40 -16.63 -14.29
N LEU A 56 4.70 -16.96 -14.39
CA LEU A 56 5.75 -16.27 -13.65
C LEU A 56 5.88 -14.80 -14.06
N VAL A 57 5.76 -14.49 -15.36
CA VAL A 57 5.79 -13.10 -15.83
C VAL A 57 4.58 -12.31 -15.32
N ILE A 58 3.38 -12.87 -15.41
CA ILE A 58 2.15 -12.23 -14.91
C ILE A 58 2.25 -12.02 -13.39
N TYR A 59 2.62 -13.06 -12.65
CA TYR A 59 2.74 -13.00 -11.19
C TYR A 59 3.81 -12.01 -10.75
N SER A 60 4.97 -11.98 -11.42
CA SER A 60 6.05 -11.03 -11.12
C SER A 60 5.63 -9.59 -11.42
N SER A 61 4.90 -9.37 -12.51
CA SER A 61 4.38 -8.05 -12.88
C SER A 61 3.39 -7.54 -11.84
N LEU A 62 2.45 -8.39 -11.40
CA LEU A 62 1.50 -8.05 -10.35
C LEU A 62 2.20 -7.81 -9.00
N GLY A 63 3.18 -8.65 -8.66
CA GLY A 63 4.02 -8.49 -7.47
C GLY A 63 4.77 -7.15 -7.47
N TYR A 64 5.33 -6.76 -8.61
CA TYR A 64 6.00 -5.47 -8.78
C TYR A 64 5.04 -4.28 -8.62
N CYS A 65 3.85 -4.35 -9.22
CA CYS A 65 2.83 -3.31 -9.05
C CYS A 65 2.41 -3.19 -7.58
N TYR A 66 2.21 -4.30 -6.88
CA TYR A 66 1.85 -4.34 -5.47
C TYR A 66 2.98 -3.77 -4.58
N TYR A 67 4.23 -4.14 -4.85
CA TYR A 67 5.41 -3.60 -4.17
C TYR A 67 5.48 -2.08 -4.30
N ASN A 68 5.32 -1.55 -5.52
CA ASN A 68 5.31 -0.11 -5.73
C ASN A 68 4.15 0.55 -4.98
N PHE A 69 2.95 -0.02 -5.07
CA PHE A 69 1.77 0.53 -4.40
C PHE A 69 1.97 0.71 -2.89
N ILE A 70 2.54 -0.29 -2.20
CA ILE A 70 2.80 -0.19 -0.76
C ILE A 70 3.93 0.82 -0.48
N ASN A 71 5.02 0.76 -1.24
CA ASN A 71 6.18 1.59 -0.99
C ASN A 71 5.96 3.07 -1.36
N LEU A 72 4.99 3.41 -2.22
CA LEU A 72 4.66 4.79 -2.58
C LEU A 72 4.42 5.67 -1.33
N GLY A 73 3.69 5.18 -0.33
CA GLY A 73 3.39 5.94 0.88
C GLY A 73 4.62 6.18 1.78
N VAL A 74 5.46 5.16 1.92
CA VAL A 74 6.70 5.23 2.73
C VAL A 74 7.75 6.10 2.02
N THR A 75 7.91 5.92 0.72
CA THR A 75 8.84 6.65 -0.12
C THR A 75 8.47 8.12 -0.20
N ALA A 76 7.19 8.47 -0.38
CA ALA A 76 6.74 9.87 -0.38
C ALA A 76 7.08 10.59 0.94
N ARG A 77 6.94 9.90 2.08
CA ARG A 77 7.31 10.46 3.39
C ARG A 77 8.82 10.70 3.50
N ARG A 78 9.62 9.71 3.08
CA ARG A 78 11.09 9.81 3.09
C ARG A 78 11.60 10.92 2.18
N ILE A 79 11.12 11.00 0.94
CA ILE A 79 11.49 12.05 -0.01
C ILE A 79 11.15 13.43 0.57
N ARG A 80 9.99 13.57 1.20
CA ARG A 80 9.60 14.84 1.82
C ARG A 80 10.57 15.26 2.93
N ILE A 81 10.89 14.36 3.86
CA ILE A 81 11.85 14.65 4.95
C ILE A 81 13.22 15.01 4.38
N LEU A 82 13.72 14.22 3.41
CA LEU A 82 14.99 14.48 2.74
C LEU A 82 15.00 15.85 2.05
N ARG A 83 13.89 16.23 1.42
CA ARG A 83 13.75 17.53 0.76
C ARG A 83 13.79 18.68 1.77
N GLU A 84 13.12 18.56 2.92
CA GLU A 84 13.18 19.57 3.98
C GLU A 84 14.60 19.73 4.55
N ILE A 85 15.31 18.61 4.76
CA ILE A 85 16.72 18.61 5.19
C ILE A 85 17.61 19.25 4.13
N TYR A 86 17.43 18.89 2.86
CA TYR A 86 18.21 19.43 1.74
C TYR A 86 18.06 20.95 1.58
N TYR A 87 16.84 21.48 1.77
CA TYR A 87 16.61 22.92 1.72
C TYR A 87 17.10 23.67 2.97
N SER A 88 17.28 22.97 4.10
CA SER A 88 17.94 23.57 5.26
C SER A 88 19.45 23.63 5.05
N LYS A 89 19.97 24.82 4.71
CA LYS A 89 21.41 25.05 4.50
C LYS A 89 22.29 24.70 5.71
N LYS A 90 21.72 24.55 6.92
CA LYS A 90 22.43 24.22 8.16
C LYS A 90 22.08 22.83 8.71
N GLY A 91 21.28 22.04 7.98
CA GLY A 91 20.66 20.82 8.52
C GLY A 91 19.44 21.13 9.40
N LEU A 92 18.73 20.10 9.87
CA LEU A 92 17.60 20.23 10.80
C LEU A 92 17.83 19.32 11.99
N SER A 93 17.58 19.81 13.21
CA SER A 93 17.52 18.98 14.41
C SER A 93 16.27 18.08 14.37
N LEU A 94 16.25 17.04 15.22
CA LEU A 94 15.09 16.16 15.32
C LEU A 94 13.85 16.93 15.78
N GLU A 95 14.01 17.88 16.71
CA GLU A 95 12.95 18.75 17.21
C GLU A 95 12.39 19.62 16.08
N GLU A 96 13.24 20.24 15.26
CA GLU A 96 12.82 21.05 14.12
C GLU A 96 12.09 20.20 13.05
N ILE A 97 12.53 18.96 12.83
CA ILE A 97 11.83 18.01 11.94
C ILE A 97 10.46 17.69 12.51
N ILE A 98 10.35 17.37 13.81
CA ILE A 98 9.09 17.03 14.47
C ILE A 98 8.14 18.23 14.48
N GLU A 99 8.64 19.45 14.70
CA GLU A 99 7.85 20.68 14.72
C GLU A 99 7.29 21.00 13.33
N ARG A 100 8.06 20.84 12.25
CA ARG A 100 7.55 20.94 10.86
C ARG A 100 6.63 19.78 10.47
N TYR A 101 6.75 18.65 11.16
CA TYR A 101 5.86 17.50 11.03
C TYR A 101 4.69 17.54 12.00
N ASN A 102 4.55 18.64 12.77
CA ASN A 102 3.50 18.81 13.75
C ASN A 102 2.15 18.70 13.04
N ALA A 103 1.18 18.10 13.73
CA ALA A 103 -0.09 17.68 13.13
C ALA A 103 -0.81 18.83 12.40
N LYS A 104 -0.60 20.07 12.84
CA LYS A 104 -1.24 21.26 12.27
C LYS A 104 -0.88 21.51 10.80
N ASP A 105 0.40 21.57 10.45
CA ASP A 105 0.83 21.86 9.06
C ASP A 105 0.45 20.72 8.12
N ILE A 106 0.51 19.48 8.61
CA ILE A 106 0.08 18.30 7.84
C ILE A 106 -1.42 18.33 7.59
N VAL A 107 -2.21 18.68 8.61
CA VAL A 107 -3.67 18.81 8.50
C VAL A 107 -4.01 19.97 7.56
N GLU A 108 -3.36 21.12 7.68
CA GLU A 108 -3.59 22.29 6.83
C GLU A 108 -3.27 22.00 5.36
N MET A 109 -2.12 21.38 5.06
CA MET A 109 -1.82 20.95 3.69
C MET A 109 -2.82 19.93 3.14
N ARG A 110 -3.29 19.00 3.99
CA ARG A 110 -4.29 18.01 3.58
C ARG A 110 -5.64 18.67 3.30
N ILE A 111 -6.11 19.55 4.17
CA ILE A 111 -7.33 20.33 4.01
C ILE A 111 -7.24 21.18 2.74
N ASN A 112 -6.14 21.92 2.53
CA ASN A 112 -5.95 22.73 1.32
C ASN A 112 -5.98 21.89 0.04
N ARG A 113 -5.40 20.68 0.05
CA ARG A 113 -5.54 19.75 -1.08
C ARG A 113 -6.98 19.28 -1.30
N LEU A 114 -7.73 19.03 -0.24
CA LEU A 114 -9.13 18.63 -0.33
C LEU A 114 -10.02 19.77 -0.84
N VAL A 115 -9.73 21.01 -0.44
CA VAL A 115 -10.39 22.22 -0.97
C VAL A 115 -10.06 22.42 -2.44
N ASN A 116 -8.77 22.38 -2.81
CA ASN A 116 -8.32 22.56 -4.20
C ASN A 116 -8.86 21.49 -5.16
N SER A 117 -9.11 20.26 -4.67
CA SER A 117 -9.74 19.19 -5.47
C SER A 117 -11.27 19.27 -5.51
N GLY A 118 -11.89 20.19 -4.76
CA GLY A 118 -13.33 20.33 -4.60
C GLY A 118 -13.98 19.20 -3.79
N GLN A 119 -13.18 18.39 -3.10
CA GLN A 119 -13.68 17.34 -2.21
C GLN A 119 -14.21 17.92 -0.89
N VAL A 120 -13.64 19.05 -0.47
CA VAL A 120 -14.10 19.85 0.68
C VAL A 120 -14.39 21.28 0.21
N VAL A 121 -15.39 21.92 0.79
CA VAL A 121 -15.77 23.32 0.53
C VAL A 121 -15.77 24.07 1.85
N TYR A 122 -15.13 25.23 1.88
CA TYR A 122 -15.15 26.11 3.04
C TYR A 122 -16.30 27.12 2.89
N LYS A 123 -17.25 27.12 3.84
CA LYS A 123 -18.40 28.05 3.90
C LYS A 123 -18.64 28.42 5.36
N GLU A 124 -19.01 29.66 5.66
CA GLU A 124 -19.42 30.07 7.02
C GLU A 124 -18.46 29.60 8.13
N GLU A 125 -17.16 29.80 7.93
CA GLU A 125 -16.08 29.39 8.84
C GLU A 125 -15.92 27.88 9.07
N LYS A 126 -16.67 27.04 8.35
CA LYS A 126 -16.69 25.58 8.50
C LYS A 126 -16.36 24.85 7.19
N TYR A 127 -15.81 23.65 7.33
CA TYR A 127 -15.48 22.76 6.20
C TYR A 127 -16.62 21.76 5.96
N TYR A 128 -17.10 21.70 4.72
CA TYR A 128 -18.18 20.81 4.27
C TYR A 128 -17.68 19.85 3.19
N ILE A 129 -18.33 18.71 3.03
CA ILE A 129 -18.03 17.78 1.93
C ILE A 129 -18.58 18.38 0.63
N GLY A 130 -17.71 18.53 -0.37
CA GLY A 130 -18.08 18.94 -1.73
C GLY A 130 -18.44 17.72 -2.58
N LYS A 131 -17.43 17.07 -3.16
CA LYS A 131 -17.61 15.86 -3.97
C LYS A 131 -17.59 14.59 -3.09
N PRO A 132 -18.69 13.81 -3.03
CA PRO A 132 -18.79 12.66 -2.12
C PRO A 132 -18.08 11.40 -2.62
N ILE A 133 -17.47 11.41 -3.80
CA ILE A 133 -16.97 10.19 -4.46
C ILE A 133 -15.90 9.47 -3.62
N VAL A 134 -14.99 10.22 -2.99
CA VAL A 134 -13.96 9.65 -2.10
C VAL A 134 -14.60 9.08 -0.83
N LEU A 135 -15.68 9.69 -0.37
CA LEU A 135 -16.43 9.25 0.81
C LEU A 135 -17.21 7.96 0.53
N ILE A 136 -17.75 7.81 -0.69
CA ILE A 136 -18.37 6.56 -1.16
C ILE A 136 -17.31 5.46 -1.23
N ILE A 137 -16.15 5.73 -1.83
CA ILE A 137 -15.03 4.77 -1.90
C ILE A 137 -14.60 4.35 -0.49
N ALA A 138 -14.46 5.30 0.44
CA ALA A 138 -14.14 5.01 1.83
C ALA A 138 -15.17 4.08 2.48
N LYS A 139 -16.49 4.32 2.29
CA LYS A 139 -17.55 3.44 2.79
C LYS A 139 -17.48 2.04 2.20
N ILE A 140 -17.19 1.91 0.90
CA ILE A 140 -17.01 0.60 0.24
C ILE A 140 -15.83 -0.14 0.87
N ILE A 141 -14.69 0.52 1.02
CA ILE A 141 -13.49 -0.07 1.63
C ILE A 141 -13.76 -0.51 3.07
N VAL A 142 -14.43 0.32 3.88
CA VAL A 142 -14.82 -0.04 5.25
C VAL A 142 -15.74 -1.26 5.27
N THR A 143 -16.71 -1.32 4.33
CA THR A 143 -17.63 -2.45 4.22
C THR A 143 -16.88 -3.74 3.83
N MET A 144 -16.01 -3.68 2.83
CA MET A 144 -15.15 -4.81 2.44
C MET A 144 -14.27 -5.25 3.61
N LYS A 145 -13.67 -4.29 4.33
CA LYS A 145 -12.82 -4.57 5.50
C LYS A 145 -13.63 -5.22 6.63
N LEU A 146 -14.89 -4.83 6.83
CA LEU A 146 -15.77 -5.47 7.82
C LEU A 146 -16.12 -6.90 7.43
N ILE A 147 -16.41 -7.15 6.16
CA ILE A 147 -16.68 -8.49 5.64
C ILE A 147 -15.43 -9.38 5.80
N VAL A 148 -14.24 -8.86 5.50
CA VAL A 148 -13.00 -9.64 5.48
C VAL A 148 -12.35 -9.80 6.86
N LEU A 149 -12.35 -8.76 7.71
CA LEU A 149 -11.63 -8.74 8.99
C LEU A 149 -12.54 -8.78 10.23
N GLY A 150 -13.86 -8.55 10.08
CA GLY A 150 -14.81 -8.59 11.20
C GLY A 150 -14.61 -7.53 12.29
N LYS A 151 -13.76 -6.50 12.07
CA LYS A 151 -13.47 -5.45 13.08
C LYS A 151 -13.57 -4.04 12.49
N LYS A 152 -14.28 -3.15 13.20
CA LYS A 152 -14.29 -1.69 12.93
C LYS A 152 -13.04 -1.06 13.52
N SER A 153 -12.15 -0.57 12.67
CA SER A 153 -10.90 0.11 13.09
C SER A 153 -11.01 1.64 13.00
N GLU A 154 -12.02 2.18 12.33
CA GLU A 154 -12.18 3.62 12.06
C GLU A 154 -13.67 3.98 12.21
N GLN A 155 -13.96 5.06 12.94
CA GLN A 155 -15.27 5.72 12.93
C GLN A 155 -15.30 6.65 11.73
N VAL A 156 -15.98 6.23 10.65
CA VAL A 156 -16.37 7.09 9.52
C VAL A 156 -17.76 7.64 9.79
#